data_AF-A0AAE1B5X6-F1
#
_entry.id   AF-A0AAE1B5X6-F1
#
_cell.length_a   1.000
_cell.length_b   1.000
_cell.length_c   1.000
_cell.angle_alpha   90.00
_cell.angle_beta   90.00
_cell.angle_gamma   90.00
#
_symmetry.space_group_name_H-M   'P 1'
#
loop_
_entity.id
_entity.type
_entity.pdbx_description
1 polymer ?
#
loop_
_entity_poly.entity_id
_entity_poly.type
_entity_poly.pdbx_seq_one_letter_code
_entity_poly.pdbx_strand_id
1 'polypeptide(L)'
;MTSVFPCSKAFQTGVDHLGYVDLSWVNNDWCIKMNESVWEKMIQLNYTGVVRGTLLAYEHMRKDKGGRGGRIVNISSGLGLVDASHVPVYCGTKQAIRAFTSSLALDGARCAPTRA
;
A
#
# COMPACT_ATOMS: atom_id res chain seq x y z
N MET A 1 22.47 -8.78 3.27
CA MET A 1 21.27 -8.46 4.08
C MET A 1 20.96 -6.98 3.88
N THR A 2 20.24 -6.67 2.81
CA THR A 2 20.10 -5.30 2.31
C THR A 2 18.96 -4.60 3.03
N SER A 3 19.35 -3.60 3.82
CA SER A 3 18.59 -2.53 4.47
C SER A 3 17.06 -2.56 4.38
N VAL A 4 16.47 -2.69 5.55
CA VAL A 4 15.13 -2.19 5.89
C VAL A 4 15.11 -0.66 5.67
N PHE A 5 14.73 -0.23 4.47
CA PHE A 5 14.65 1.17 4.02
C PHE A 5 13.49 1.95 4.75
N PRO A 6 13.47 3.29 4.69
CA PRO A 6 12.95 4.27 5.67
C PRO A 6 11.41 4.36 5.83
N CYS A 7 10.62 3.41 5.34
CA CYS A 7 9.16 3.46 5.47
C CYS A 7 8.70 3.39 6.93
N SER A 8 9.34 2.58 7.78
CA SER A 8 9.01 2.54 9.21
C SER A 8 9.36 3.84 9.92
N LYS A 9 10.51 4.44 9.58
CA LYS A 9 10.96 5.70 10.15
C LYS A 9 10.09 6.87 9.69
N ALA A 10 9.75 6.94 8.40
CA ALA A 10 8.82 7.93 7.85
C ALA A 10 7.41 7.77 8.42
N PHE A 11 6.94 6.53 8.60
CA PHE A 11 5.67 6.24 9.26
C PHE A 11 5.69 6.71 10.71
N GLN A 12 6.74 6.38 11.48
CA GLN A 12 6.88 6.80 12.86
C GLN A 12 6.95 8.33 12.96
N THR A 13 7.75 8.99 12.12
CA THR A 13 7.79 10.47 12.03
C THR A 13 6.43 11.07 11.69
N GLY A 14 5.66 10.44 10.80
CA GLY A 14 4.28 10.84 10.49
C GLY A 14 3.36 10.71 11.70
N VAL A 15 3.42 9.58 12.43
CA VAL A 15 2.68 9.37 13.67
C VAL A 15 3.09 10.39 14.74
N ASP A 16 4.39 10.66 14.88
CA ASP A 16 4.93 11.57 15.89
C ASP A 16 4.51 13.03 15.62
N HIS A 17 4.44 13.45 14.36
CA HIS A 17 4.08 14.82 13.99
C HIS A 17 2.57 15.06 13.87
N LEU A 18 1.82 14.08 13.39
CA LEU A 18 0.38 14.23 13.14
C LEU A 18 -0.47 13.63 14.26
N GLY A 19 0.14 12.91 15.21
CA GLY A 19 -0.52 12.17 16.28
C GLY A 19 -1.30 10.93 15.79
N TYR A 20 -1.61 10.84 14.49
CA TYR A 20 -2.28 9.75 13.81
C TYR A 20 -2.05 9.84 12.29
N VAL A 21 -2.08 8.71 11.58
CA VAL A 21 -1.90 8.65 10.12
C VAL A 21 -3.15 8.03 9.48
N ASP A 22 -4.02 8.87 8.91
CA ASP A 22 -5.24 8.48 8.19
C ASP A 22 -5.03 8.23 6.69
N LEU A 23 -3.84 8.47 6.16
CA LEU A 23 -3.59 8.44 4.72
C LEU A 23 -2.21 7.85 4.40
N SER A 24 -2.18 6.62 3.88
CA SER A 24 -0.95 6.07 3.30
C SER A 24 -0.80 6.59 1.87
N TRP A 25 0.00 7.64 1.70
CA TRP A 25 0.33 8.19 0.39
C TRP A 25 1.56 7.49 -0.17
N VAL A 26 1.38 6.64 -1.20
CA VAL A 26 2.48 6.11 -2.01
C VAL A 26 2.22 6.52 -3.46
N ASN A 27 2.77 7.66 -3.85
CA ASN A 27 2.66 8.15 -5.21
C ASN A 27 3.59 7.36 -6.14
N ASN A 28 3.02 7.00 -7.28
CA ASN A 28 3.65 6.34 -8.40
C ASN A 28 3.70 7.39 -9.50
N ASP A 29 4.86 7.99 -9.71
CA ASP A 29 5.14 8.67 -10.96
C ASP A 29 6.56 8.33 -11.43
N TRP A 30 6.63 8.05 -12.73
CA TRP A 30 7.80 7.76 -13.54
C TRP A 30 8.36 6.32 -13.53
N CYS A 31 7.80 5.43 -14.35
CA CYS A 31 8.55 4.28 -14.91
C CYS A 31 8.15 3.91 -16.35
N ILE A 32 7.54 4.83 -17.12
CA ILE A 32 7.13 4.56 -18.53
C ILE A 32 8.34 4.44 -19.49
N LYS A 33 9.58 4.71 -19.03
CA LYS A 33 10.79 4.65 -19.87
C LYS A 33 11.81 3.55 -19.52
N MET A 34 11.58 2.71 -18.53
CA MET A 34 12.62 1.78 -18.09
C MET A 34 12.40 0.41 -18.72
N ASN A 35 13.27 0.13 -19.70
CA ASN A 35 13.72 -1.17 -20.20
C ASN A 35 13.21 -2.36 -19.36
N GLU A 36 12.63 -3.37 -19.99
CA GLU A 36 12.04 -4.55 -19.32
C GLU A 36 12.98 -5.15 -18.26
N SER A 37 14.30 -5.01 -18.41
CA SER A 37 15.33 -5.36 -17.44
C SER A 37 15.22 -4.75 -16.02
N VAL A 38 14.27 -3.84 -15.76
CA VAL A 38 14.06 -3.20 -14.44
C VAL A 38 12.67 -3.52 -13.82
N TRP A 39 11.99 -4.56 -14.31
CA TRP A 39 10.66 -4.97 -13.83
C TRP A 39 10.62 -5.30 -12.32
N GLU A 40 11.69 -5.89 -11.77
CA GLU A 40 11.78 -6.21 -10.34
C GLU A 40 11.68 -4.96 -9.48
N LYS A 41 12.38 -3.90 -9.88
CA LYS A 41 12.37 -2.62 -9.16
C LYS A 41 10.98 -1.97 -9.25
N MET A 42 10.30 -2.11 -10.38
CA MET A 42 8.91 -1.64 -10.54
C MET A 42 7.98 -2.35 -9.57
N ILE A 43 8.09 -3.69 -9.41
CA ILE A 43 7.30 -4.43 -8.41
C ILE A 43 7.64 -3.99 -6.99
N GLN A 44 8.93 -3.85 -6.67
CA GLN A 44 9.37 -3.43 -5.34
C GLN A 44 8.82 -2.05 -4.97
N LEU A 45 8.87 -1.09 -5.89
CA LEU A 45 8.39 0.27 -5.66
C LEU A 45 6.86 0.34 -5.67
N ASN A 46 6.20 -0.20 -6.70
CA ASN A 46 4.77 -0.01 -6.90
C ASN A 46 3.91 -0.91 -6.02
N TYR A 47 4.39 -2.12 -5.70
CA TYR A 47 3.60 -3.09 -4.94
C TYR A 47 4.18 -3.35 -3.55
N THR A 48 5.45 -3.75 -3.44
CA THR A 48 6.03 -4.16 -2.15
C THR A 48 6.05 -3.02 -1.14
N GLY A 49 6.37 -1.79 -1.56
CA GLY A 49 6.28 -0.60 -0.70
C GLY A 49 4.88 -0.37 -0.14
N VAL A 50 3.86 -0.45 -1.00
CA VAL A 50 2.45 -0.26 -0.63
C VAL A 50 2.00 -1.32 0.36
N VAL A 51 2.30 -2.60 0.09
CA VAL A 51 1.92 -3.72 0.98
C VAL A 51 2.55 -3.53 2.36
N ARG A 52 3.85 -3.26 2.42
CA ARG A 52 4.56 -3.07 3.70
C ARG A 52 4.02 -1.87 4.48
N GLY A 53 3.84 -0.72 3.83
CA GLY A 53 3.30 0.47 4.46
C GLY A 53 1.87 0.26 4.95
N THR A 54 1.03 -0.39 4.13
CA THR A 54 -0.35 -0.73 4.48
C THR A 54 -0.42 -1.65 5.69
N LEU A 55 0.38 -2.72 5.74
CA LEU A 55 0.34 -3.67 6.85
C LEU A 55 0.85 -3.04 8.16
N LEU A 56 1.89 -2.19 8.09
CA LEU A 56 2.35 -1.43 9.26
C LEU A 56 1.27 -0.48 9.78
N ALA A 57 0.62 0.26 8.88
CA ALA A 57 -0.47 1.16 9.22
C ALA A 57 -1.67 0.39 9.79
N TYR A 58 -2.04 -0.73 9.18
CA TYR A 58 -3.13 -1.61 9.63
C TYR A 58 -2.88 -2.10 11.05
N GLU A 59 -1.69 -2.64 11.32
CA GLU A 59 -1.31 -3.12 12.64
C GLU A 59 -1.38 -2.02 13.71
N HIS A 60 -0.98 -0.79 13.37
CA HIS A 60 -1.10 0.37 14.27
C HIS A 60 -2.56 0.82 14.50
N MET A 61 -3.43 0.66 13.49
CA MET A 61 -4.83 1.09 13.56
C MET A 61 -5.77 0.06 14.20
N ARG A 62 -5.36 -1.20 14.31
CA ARG A 62 -6.19 -2.30 14.80
C ARG A 62 -6.75 -2.05 16.20
N LYS A 63 -8.08 -1.99 16.30
CA LYS A 63 -8.80 -1.72 17.56
C LYS A 63 -8.63 -2.84 18.59
N ASP A 64 -8.53 -4.07 18.14
CA ASP A 64 -8.26 -5.24 18.99
C ASP A 64 -6.85 -5.22 19.61
N LYS A 65 -5.96 -4.38 19.09
CA LYS A 65 -4.60 -4.16 19.60
C LYS A 65 -4.42 -2.79 20.27
N GLY A 66 -5.52 -2.14 20.65
CA GLY A 66 -5.50 -0.82 21.31
C GLY A 66 -5.33 0.37 20.35
N GLY A 67 -5.29 0.12 19.04
CA GLY A 67 -5.35 1.16 18.01
C GLY A 67 -6.71 1.85 17.98
N ARG A 68 -6.77 3.06 17.42
CA ARG A 68 -8.00 3.88 17.41
C ARG A 68 -8.94 3.55 16.25
N GLY A 69 -8.54 2.65 15.35
CA GLY A 69 -9.13 2.52 14.01
C GLY A 69 -8.65 3.62 13.07
N GLY A 70 -9.05 3.52 11.81
CA GLY A 70 -8.74 4.51 10.78
C GLY A 70 -9.12 3.99 9.40
N ARG A 71 -8.68 4.70 8.35
CA ARG A 71 -8.89 4.31 6.95
C ARG A 71 -7.55 4.23 6.24
N ILE A 72 -7.37 3.21 5.40
CA ILE A 72 -6.21 3.09 4.52
C ILE A 72 -6.68 3.29 3.10
N VAL A 73 -6.05 4.21 2.36
CA VAL A 73 -6.35 4.47 0.96
C VAL A 73 -5.09 4.19 0.14
N ASN A 74 -5.15 3.15 -0.70
CA ASN A 74 -4.06 2.81 -1.62
C ASN A 74 -4.35 3.36 -3.02
N ILE A 75 -3.34 3.96 -3.65
CA ILE A 75 -3.49 4.59 -4.97
C ILE A 75 -3.14 3.57 -6.08
N SER A 76 -4.15 3.15 -6.83
CA SER A 76 -3.98 2.36 -8.06
C SER A 76 -3.87 3.27 -9.29
N SER A 77 -4.37 2.85 -10.45
CA SER A 77 -4.37 3.58 -11.72
C SER A 77 -5.54 3.09 -12.59
N GLY A 78 -5.88 3.83 -13.65
CA GLY A 78 -6.79 3.32 -14.70
C GLY A 78 -6.28 2.01 -15.31
N LEU A 79 -4.95 1.83 -15.38
CA LEU A 79 -4.31 0.58 -15.80
C LEU A 79 -4.37 -0.55 -14.75
N GLY A 80 -4.99 -0.30 -13.59
CA GLY A 80 -5.42 -1.33 -12.66
C GLY A 80 -6.84 -1.86 -12.94
N LEU A 81 -7.51 -1.31 -13.96
CA LEU A 81 -8.85 -1.73 -14.42
C LEU A 81 -8.83 -2.18 -15.89
N VAL A 82 -8.00 -1.56 -16.72
CA VAL A 82 -7.90 -1.84 -18.16
C VAL A 82 -6.44 -2.12 -18.52
N ASP A 83 -6.18 -3.18 -19.27
CA ASP A 83 -4.83 -3.58 -19.62
C ASP A 83 -4.26 -2.81 -20.81
N ALA A 84 -2.95 -2.58 -20.78
CA ALA A 84 -2.20 -1.99 -21.86
C ALA A 84 -0.99 -2.88 -22.22
N SER A 85 -0.91 -3.28 -23.50
CA SER A 85 0.11 -4.20 -24.01
C SER A 85 1.55 -3.69 -23.87
N HIS A 86 1.75 -2.37 -23.82
CA HIS A 86 3.08 -1.75 -23.73
C HIS A 86 3.62 -1.64 -22.30
N VAL A 87 2.82 -1.96 -21.27
CA VAL A 87 3.22 -1.85 -19.85
C VAL A 87 2.63 -2.99 -18.99
N PRO A 88 2.88 -4.27 -19.32
CA PRO A 88 2.22 -5.40 -18.66
C PRO A 88 2.55 -5.52 -17.17
N VAL A 89 3.83 -5.33 -16.78
CA VAL A 89 4.25 -5.39 -15.37
C VAL A 89 3.59 -4.30 -14.55
N TYR A 90 3.51 -3.09 -15.10
CA TYR A 90 2.84 -1.97 -14.44
C TYR A 90 1.35 -2.25 -14.22
N CYS A 91 0.64 -2.69 -15.25
CA CYS A 91 -0.77 -3.08 -15.15
C CYS A 91 -0.95 -4.15 -14.06
N GLY A 92 -0.10 -5.19 -14.08
CA GLY A 92 -0.09 -6.24 -13.06
C GLY A 92 0.09 -5.69 -11.63
N THR A 93 1.05 -4.79 -11.40
CA THR A 93 1.23 -4.19 -10.06
C THR A 93 0.01 -3.38 -9.61
N LYS A 94 -0.64 -2.64 -10.52
CA LYS A 94 -1.81 -1.81 -10.20
C LYS A 94 -3.08 -2.63 -9.96
N GLN A 95 -3.26 -3.72 -10.69
CA GLN A 95 -4.29 -4.71 -10.40
C GLN A 95 -4.04 -5.40 -9.05
N ALA A 96 -2.78 -5.76 -8.74
CA ALA A 96 -2.41 -6.39 -7.49
C ALA A 96 -2.73 -5.50 -6.27
N ILE A 97 -2.48 -4.19 -6.35
CA ILE A 97 -2.87 -3.23 -5.30
C ILE A 97 -4.38 -3.26 -5.05
N ARG A 98 -5.20 -3.32 -6.12
CA ARG A 98 -6.66 -3.38 -6.01
C ARG A 98 -7.09 -4.65 -5.27
N ALA A 99 -6.60 -5.81 -5.72
CA ALA A 99 -6.90 -7.10 -5.09
C ALA A 99 -6.45 -7.14 -3.62
N PHE A 100 -5.24 -6.67 -3.34
CA PHE A 100 -4.70 -6.57 -1.98
C PHE A 100 -5.57 -5.70 -1.07
N THR A 101 -5.94 -4.51 -1.54
CA THR A 101 -6.74 -3.55 -0.76
C THR A 101 -8.14 -4.10 -0.49
N SER A 102 -8.79 -4.71 -1.48
CA SER A 102 -10.10 -5.33 -1.30
C SER A 102 -10.05 -6.53 -0.35
N SER A 103 -9.01 -7.37 -0.43
CA SER A 103 -8.83 -8.50 0.47
C SER A 103 -8.60 -8.04 1.92
N LEU A 104 -7.77 -7.02 2.12
CA LEU A 104 -7.51 -6.46 3.46
C LEU A 104 -8.76 -5.80 4.05
N ALA A 105 -9.58 -5.15 3.23
CA ALA A 105 -10.84 -4.56 3.69
C ALA A 105 -11.81 -5.62 4.24
N LEU A 106 -11.84 -6.81 3.64
CA LEU A 106 -12.63 -7.94 4.15
C LEU A 106 -12.10 -8.45 5.49
N ASP A 107 -10.77 -8.42 5.70
CA ASP A 107 -10.17 -8.78 6.98
C ASP A 107 -10.46 -7.75 8.07
N GLY A 108 -10.24 -6.47 7.78
CA GLY A 108 -10.56 -5.38 8.71
C GLY A 108 -12.04 -5.32 9.09
N ALA A 109 -12.94 -5.68 8.17
CA ALA A 109 -14.38 -5.78 8.45
C ALA A 109 -14.73 -6.90 9.45
N ARG A 110 -13.96 -8.00 9.50
CA ARG A 110 -14.15 -9.07 10.49
C ARG A 110 -13.64 -8.67 11.88
N CYS A 111 -12.56 -7.88 11.94
CA CYS A 111 -11.97 -7.44 13.20
C CYS A 111 -12.66 -6.20 13.80
N ALA A 112 -13.49 -5.50 13.04
CA ALA A 112 -14.32 -4.44 13.59
C ALA A 112 -15.46 -5.06 14.43
N PRO A 113 -15.71 -4.59 15.67
CA PRO A 113 -16.85 -5.05 16.44
C PRO A 113 -18.11 -4.84 15.60
N THR A 114 -18.87 -5.92 15.38
CA THR A 114 -20.17 -5.88 14.70
C THR A 114 -20.98 -4.77 15.33
N ARG A 115 -21.36 -3.76 14.54
CA ARG A 115 -22.29 -2.73 14.99
C ARG A 115 -23.54 -3.44 15.49
N ALA A 116 -23.79 -3.34 16.79
CA ALA A 116 -25.09 -3.65 17.39
C ALA A 116 -26.13 -2.63 16.89
#